data_AF-A0A0R2KG52-F1
#
_entry.id   AF-A0A0R2KG52-F1
#
_cell.length_a   1.000
_cell.length_b   1.000
_cell.length_c   1.000
_cell.angle_alpha   90.00
_cell.angle_beta   90.00
_cell.angle_gamma   90.00
#
_symmetry.space_group_name_H-M   'P 1'
#
loop_
_entity.id
_entity.type
_entity.pdbx_description
1 polymer ?
#
loop_
_entity_poly.entity_id
_entity_poly.type
_entity_poly.pdbx_seq_one_letter_code
_entity_poly.pdbx_strand_id
1 'polypeptide(L)'
;MGIFDKLFGKDTAKTVSKKVEGTKTTTKVSAPSTDLRMFIDQNEAGVILEVASEAMQTLGAKLNEISEEAYMNGYNWEVLINYYLTQKYPQLLHGLTTDPEAEKYIASYAGVKADEKAAELLDVLQQFITDEAGLCVFVKNYQNEIEWD
;
A
#
# COMPACT_ATOMS: atom_id res chain seq x y z
N MET A 1 -28.79 -3.95 3.76
CA MET A 1 -28.55 -2.49 3.75
C MET A 1 -27.16 -2.31 4.30
N GLY A 2 -26.21 -1.98 3.42
CA GLY A 2 -24.78 -2.23 3.60
C GLY A 2 -24.13 -1.37 4.69
N ILE A 3 -23.15 -1.95 5.35
CA ILE A 3 -22.32 -1.36 6.42
C ILE A 3 -21.44 -0.20 5.89
N PHE A 4 -21.35 -0.07 4.57
CA PHE A 4 -20.51 0.88 3.82
C PHE A 4 -20.96 2.36 3.90
N ASP A 5 -22.24 2.65 4.19
CA ASP A 5 -22.74 4.04 4.18
C ASP A 5 -22.34 4.88 5.42
N LYS A 6 -21.76 4.26 6.46
CA LYS A 6 -21.43 4.96 7.71
C LYS A 6 -20.02 5.56 7.78
N LEU A 7 -19.15 5.29 6.82
CA LEU A 7 -17.72 5.65 6.89
C LEU A 7 -17.36 6.98 6.21
N PHE A 8 -18.27 7.61 5.46
CA PHE A 8 -17.98 8.86 4.74
C PHE A 8 -18.63 10.09 5.37
N GLY A 9 -18.12 10.51 6.53
CA GLY A 9 -18.37 11.83 7.11
C GLY A 9 -17.30 12.82 6.64
N LYS A 10 -17.71 13.91 5.99
CA LYS A 10 -16.83 14.98 5.46
C LYS A 10 -16.00 15.63 6.58
N ASP A 11 -14.70 15.41 6.59
CA ASP A 11 -13.78 16.20 7.42
C ASP A 11 -13.30 17.47 6.69
N THR A 12 -13.50 18.59 7.36
CA THR A 12 -13.07 19.92 6.92
C THR A 12 -11.74 20.26 7.59
N ALA A 13 -10.68 20.42 6.80
CA ALA A 13 -9.35 20.76 7.29
C ALA A 13 -9.32 22.21 7.83
N LYS A 14 -8.80 22.39 9.06
CA LYS A 14 -8.41 23.71 9.60
C LYS A 14 -6.89 23.86 9.57
N THR A 15 -6.42 24.90 8.91
CA THR A 15 -5.00 25.31 8.81
C THR A 15 -4.54 26.01 10.09
N VAL A 16 -3.40 25.59 10.66
CA VAL A 16 -2.66 26.36 11.66
C VAL A 16 -1.21 26.53 11.19
N SER A 17 -0.83 27.79 10.98
CA SER A 17 0.52 28.17 10.53
C SER A 17 1.41 28.51 11.73
N LYS A 18 2.62 27.94 11.80
CA LYS A 18 3.73 28.49 12.59
C LYS A 18 4.97 28.67 11.72
N LYS A 19 5.57 29.87 11.80
CA LYS A 19 6.77 30.32 11.09
C LYS A 19 8.00 29.98 11.95
N VAL A 20 8.96 29.25 11.39
CA VAL A 20 10.36 29.24 11.86
C VAL A 20 11.28 29.20 10.63
N GLU A 21 12.29 30.06 10.67
CA GLU A 21 13.22 30.42 9.60
C GLU A 21 14.55 29.71 9.85
N GLY A 22 15.11 29.07 8.82
CA GLY A 22 16.37 28.32 8.88
C GLY A 22 16.33 27.06 8.02
N THR A 23 17.03 27.10 6.88
CA THR A 23 17.34 25.96 5.98
C THR A 23 16.20 24.95 5.77
N LYS A 24 15.27 25.27 4.85
CA LYS A 24 14.30 24.28 4.34
C LYS A 24 14.99 23.34 3.35
N THR A 25 15.62 22.29 3.86
CA THR A 25 15.61 21.02 3.13
C THR A 25 14.15 20.60 3.07
N THR A 26 13.51 20.86 1.94
CA THR A 26 12.09 20.55 1.76
C THR A 26 11.98 19.06 1.53
N THR A 27 12.03 18.27 2.60
CA THR A 27 11.39 16.96 2.59
C THR A 27 9.91 17.25 2.34
N LYS A 28 9.47 17.09 1.10
CA LYS A 28 8.04 16.95 0.80
C LYS A 28 7.60 15.72 1.57
N VAL A 29 7.11 15.91 2.79
CA VAL A 29 6.23 14.91 3.40
C VAL A 29 4.98 14.98 2.53
N SER A 30 4.90 14.05 1.60
CA SER A 30 3.68 13.77 0.85
C SER A 30 2.53 13.71 1.84
N ALA A 31 1.38 14.29 1.48
CA ALA A 31 0.14 14.06 2.24
C ALA A 31 -0.01 12.54 2.49
N PRO A 32 -0.62 12.11 3.61
CA PRO A 32 -0.93 10.70 3.81
C PRO A 32 -1.65 10.21 2.56
N SER A 33 -1.06 9.24 1.86
CA SER A 33 -1.64 8.74 0.61
C SER A 33 -2.98 8.14 0.95
N THR A 34 -4.06 8.71 0.41
CA THR A 34 -5.42 8.16 0.54
C THR A 34 -5.52 6.73 0.02
N ASP A 35 -4.51 6.31 -0.73
CA ASP A 35 -4.46 5.05 -1.46
C ASP A 35 -4.08 3.86 -0.58
N LEU A 36 -3.48 4.08 0.59
CA LEU A 36 -3.11 3.01 1.53
C LEU A 36 -3.60 3.38 2.94
N ARG A 37 -4.39 2.50 3.55
CA ARG A 37 -4.95 2.73 4.89
C ARG A 37 -5.01 1.46 5.72
N MET A 38 -4.96 1.63 7.03
CA MET A 38 -5.17 0.55 7.99
C MET A 38 -6.64 0.45 8.38
N PHE A 39 -7.10 -0.76 8.69
CA PHE A 39 -8.37 -1.02 9.37
C PHE A 39 -8.15 -1.92 10.59
N ILE A 40 -9.08 -1.83 11.54
CA ILE A 40 -9.16 -2.69 12.72
C ILE A 40 -10.62 -3.10 12.87
N ASP A 41 -10.87 -4.40 12.92
CA ASP A 41 -12.19 -4.97 13.18
C ASP A 41 -12.07 -6.12 14.19
N GLN A 42 -12.59 -5.91 15.40
CA GLN A 42 -12.60 -6.88 16.49
C GLN A 42 -11.23 -7.54 16.78
N ASN A 43 -10.97 -8.70 16.17
CA ASN A 43 -9.78 -9.52 16.35
C ASN A 43 -8.94 -9.61 15.06
N GLU A 44 -9.22 -8.74 14.10
CA GLU A 44 -8.55 -8.62 12.82
C GLU A 44 -8.08 -7.18 12.62
N ALA A 45 -6.90 -7.03 12.03
CA ALA A 45 -6.43 -5.74 11.57
C ALA A 45 -5.64 -5.95 10.29
N GLY A 46 -5.64 -4.94 9.43
CA GLY A 46 -5.04 -5.08 8.12
C GLY A 46 -4.87 -3.76 7.42
N VAL A 47 -4.47 -3.86 6.16
CA VAL A 47 -4.23 -2.75 5.25
C VAL A 47 -5.09 -2.92 4.00
N ILE A 48 -5.53 -1.80 3.46
CA ILE A 48 -6.24 -1.71 2.19
C ILE A 48 -5.44 -0.78 1.30
N LEU A 49 -5.05 -1.28 0.14
CA LEU A 49 -4.48 -0.51 -0.97
C LEU A 49 -5.57 -0.30 -2.04
N GLU A 50 -5.96 0.93 -2.25
CA GLU A 50 -6.95 1.37 -3.23
C GLU A 50 -6.29 1.50 -4.61
N VAL A 51 -6.20 0.38 -5.32
CA VAL A 51 -5.54 0.25 -6.63
C VAL A 51 -6.23 1.11 -7.70
N ALA A 52 -7.55 1.30 -7.59
CA ALA A 52 -8.31 2.12 -8.53
C ALA A 52 -8.06 3.64 -8.42
N SER A 53 -7.27 4.09 -7.43
CA SER A 53 -6.90 5.51 -7.31
C SER A 53 -6.04 5.99 -8.48
N GLU A 54 -6.14 7.28 -8.83
CA GLU A 54 -5.37 7.86 -9.95
C GLU A 54 -3.85 7.71 -9.75
N ALA A 55 -3.38 7.86 -8.50
CA ALA A 55 -1.98 7.69 -8.15
C ALA A 55 -1.51 6.25 -8.39
N MET A 56 -2.27 5.26 -7.92
CA MET A 56 -1.92 3.85 -8.08
C MET A 56 -2.04 3.39 -9.53
N GLN A 57 -3.02 3.89 -10.30
CA GLN A 57 -3.12 3.62 -11.73
C GLN A 57 -1.94 4.21 -12.52
N THR A 58 -1.50 5.43 -12.16
CA THR A 58 -0.32 6.06 -12.77
C THR A 58 0.95 5.28 -12.45
N LEU A 59 1.10 4.84 -11.19
CA LEU A 59 2.22 4.00 -10.78
C LEU A 59 2.17 2.64 -11.51
N GLY A 60 1.00 2.02 -11.58
CA GLY A 60 0.80 0.75 -12.26
C GLY A 60 1.15 0.82 -13.75
N ALA A 61 0.76 1.89 -14.45
CA ALA A 61 1.13 2.12 -15.83
C ALA A 61 2.66 2.20 -16.02
N LYS A 62 3.37 2.88 -15.13
CA LYS A 62 4.85 2.92 -15.15
C LYS A 62 5.48 1.53 -14.97
N LEU A 63 4.90 0.68 -14.12
CA LEU A 63 5.38 -0.69 -13.94
C LEU A 63 5.07 -1.55 -15.17
N ASN A 64 3.92 -1.35 -15.80
CA ASN A 64 3.54 -2.04 -17.03
C ASN A 64 4.43 -1.68 -18.22
N GLU A 65 4.95 -0.45 -18.29
CA GLU A 65 5.98 -0.07 -19.27
C GLU A 65 7.30 -0.83 -19.08
N ILE A 66 7.58 -1.34 -17.88
CA ILE A 66 8.78 -2.12 -17.56
C ILE A 66 8.57 -3.61 -17.89
N SER A 67 7.40 -4.14 -17.52
CA SER A 67 6.99 -5.52 -17.77
C SER A 67 5.54 -5.53 -18.26
N GLU A 68 5.32 -6.03 -19.47
CA GLU A 68 3.97 -6.10 -20.05
C GLU A 68 3.02 -6.96 -19.20
N GLU A 69 3.56 -7.94 -18.47
CA GLU A 69 2.81 -8.82 -17.56
C GLU A 69 2.40 -8.12 -16.25
N ALA A 70 3.02 -6.98 -15.91
CA ALA A 70 2.66 -6.18 -14.74
C ALA A 70 1.41 -5.33 -14.98
N TYR A 71 0.27 -5.97 -15.32
CA TYR A 71 -1.02 -5.29 -15.40
C TYR A 71 -1.59 -5.12 -14.00
N MET A 72 -1.21 -4.02 -13.34
CA MET A 72 -1.30 -3.79 -11.89
C MET A 72 -2.73 -3.62 -11.31
N ASN A 73 -3.60 -4.61 -11.53
CA ASN A 73 -4.82 -4.83 -10.76
C ASN A 73 -4.47 -5.38 -9.36
N GLY A 74 -5.45 -5.56 -8.47
CA GLY A 74 -5.16 -6.04 -7.10
C GLY A 74 -4.51 -7.42 -7.01
N TYR A 75 -4.73 -8.32 -7.99
CA TYR A 75 -4.07 -9.62 -8.05
C TYR A 75 -2.56 -9.46 -8.36
N ASN A 76 -2.21 -8.64 -9.35
CA ASN A 76 -0.81 -8.36 -9.65
C ASN A 76 -0.11 -7.53 -8.58
N TRP A 77 -0.85 -6.68 -7.84
CA TRP A 77 -0.32 -6.07 -6.62
C TRP A 77 -0.05 -7.11 -5.52
N GLU A 78 -0.94 -8.09 -5.32
CA GLU A 78 -0.73 -9.18 -4.36
C GLU A 78 0.55 -9.95 -4.68
N VAL A 79 0.72 -10.42 -5.92
CA VAL A 79 1.91 -11.19 -6.33
C VAL A 79 3.18 -10.37 -6.09
N LEU A 80 3.20 -9.11 -6.55
CA LEU A 80 4.36 -8.22 -6.40
C LEU A 80 4.70 -7.96 -4.92
N ILE A 81 3.69 -7.67 -4.09
CA ILE A 81 3.85 -7.42 -2.66
C ILE A 81 4.33 -8.68 -1.94
N ASN A 82 3.73 -9.84 -2.21
CA ASN A 82 4.12 -11.10 -1.58
C ASN A 82 5.55 -11.48 -1.95
N TYR A 83 5.95 -11.29 -3.21
CA TYR A 83 7.34 -11.49 -3.64
C TYR A 83 8.28 -10.54 -2.90
N TYR A 84 7.96 -9.24 -2.83
CA TYR A 84 8.75 -8.26 -2.10
C TYR A 84 8.91 -8.60 -0.60
N LEU A 85 7.83 -8.98 0.07
CA LEU A 85 7.84 -9.39 1.47
C LEU A 85 8.67 -10.66 1.66
N THR A 86 8.59 -11.63 0.74
CA THR A 86 9.42 -12.84 0.79
C THR A 86 10.91 -12.49 0.79
N GLN A 87 11.32 -11.50 -0.01
CA GLN A 87 12.72 -11.10 -0.11
C GLN A 87 13.22 -10.29 1.10
N LYS A 88 12.38 -9.41 1.67
CA LYS A 88 12.85 -8.41 2.65
C LYS A 88 12.23 -8.49 4.03
N TYR A 89 10.99 -8.95 4.14
CA TYR A 89 10.20 -8.98 5.37
C TYR A 89 9.44 -10.31 5.54
N PRO A 90 10.11 -11.48 5.47
CA PRO A 90 9.43 -12.77 5.48
C PRO A 90 8.64 -13.02 6.77
N GLN A 91 8.97 -12.35 7.87
CA GLN A 91 8.21 -12.39 9.13
C GLN A 91 6.79 -11.85 9.00
N LEU A 92 6.57 -10.88 8.08
CA LEU A 92 5.24 -10.30 7.86
C LEU A 92 4.32 -11.30 7.16
N LEU A 93 4.83 -12.21 6.34
CA LEU A 93 4.02 -13.24 5.68
C LEU A 93 3.37 -14.22 6.66
N HIS A 94 3.92 -14.39 7.87
CA HIS A 94 3.40 -15.37 8.83
C HIS A 94 2.00 -14.98 9.33
N GLY A 95 0.97 -15.69 8.89
CA GLY A 95 -0.42 -15.42 9.26
C GLY A 95 -1.03 -14.24 8.50
N LEU A 96 -0.39 -13.78 7.43
CA LEU A 96 -0.97 -12.82 6.48
C LEU A 96 -2.04 -13.55 5.65
N THR A 97 -3.25 -12.99 5.60
CA THR A 97 -4.30 -13.38 4.66
C THR A 97 -4.50 -12.23 3.68
N THR A 98 -4.70 -12.53 2.41
CA THR A 98 -4.91 -11.55 1.35
C THR A 98 -6.24 -11.79 0.65
N ASP A 99 -6.89 -10.71 0.23
CA ASP A 99 -8.16 -10.70 -0.51
C ASP A 99 -8.04 -9.65 -1.64
N PRO A 100 -7.33 -10.00 -2.73
CA PRO A 100 -7.16 -9.11 -3.87
C PRO A 100 -8.44 -9.06 -4.71
N GLU A 101 -8.73 -7.88 -5.23
CA GLU A 101 -9.81 -7.62 -6.18
C GLU A 101 -9.28 -6.72 -7.30
N ALA A 102 -10.00 -6.60 -8.42
CA ALA A 102 -9.52 -5.79 -9.54
C ALA A 102 -9.12 -4.34 -9.15
N GLU A 103 -9.84 -3.76 -8.18
CA GLU A 103 -9.75 -2.35 -7.78
C GLU A 103 -9.03 -2.12 -6.44
N LYS A 104 -8.66 -3.19 -5.73
CA LYS A 104 -8.08 -3.08 -4.39
C LYS A 104 -7.26 -4.31 -4.01
N TYR A 105 -6.30 -4.12 -3.12
CA TYR A 105 -5.61 -5.20 -2.44
C TYR A 105 -5.87 -5.06 -0.94
N ILE A 106 -6.36 -6.13 -0.31
CA ILE A 106 -6.59 -6.19 1.13
C ILE A 106 -5.65 -7.25 1.71
N ALA A 107 -4.99 -6.91 2.82
CA ALA A 107 -4.15 -7.86 3.56
C ALA A 107 -4.38 -7.71 5.05
N SER A 108 -4.56 -8.82 5.76
CA SER A 108 -4.95 -8.79 7.17
C SER A 108 -4.31 -9.90 8.00
N TYR A 109 -4.31 -9.65 9.31
CA TYR A 109 -3.88 -10.57 10.35
C TYR A 109 -5.02 -10.75 11.33
N ALA A 110 -5.16 -11.96 11.88
CA ALA A 110 -6.10 -12.25 12.96
C ALA A 110 -5.37 -12.66 14.25
N GLY A 111 -5.94 -12.31 15.40
CA GLY A 111 -5.47 -12.73 16.71
C GLY A 111 -4.60 -11.71 17.44
N VAL A 112 -3.83 -12.21 18.41
CA VAL A 112 -3.01 -11.37 19.28
C VAL A 112 -1.93 -10.67 18.45
N LYS A 113 -1.77 -9.35 18.63
CA LYS A 113 -0.86 -8.48 17.86
C LYS A 113 -1.23 -8.27 16.39
N ALA A 114 -2.46 -8.57 15.97
CA ALA A 114 -2.90 -8.30 14.61
C ALA A 114 -2.71 -6.83 14.21
N ASP A 115 -3.06 -5.91 15.11
CA ASP A 115 -2.90 -4.46 14.96
C ASP A 115 -1.44 -4.02 14.85
N GLU A 116 -0.55 -4.55 15.69
CA GLU A 116 0.89 -4.28 15.62
C GLU A 116 1.48 -4.74 14.27
N LYS A 117 1.12 -5.95 13.82
CA LYS A 117 1.61 -6.49 12.54
C LYS A 117 1.03 -5.74 11.33
N ALA A 118 -0.24 -5.34 11.40
CA ALA A 118 -0.87 -4.54 10.36
C ALA A 118 -0.25 -3.14 10.27
N ALA A 119 0.13 -2.53 11.41
CA ALA A 119 0.86 -1.27 11.44
C ALA A 119 2.27 -1.40 10.83
N GLU A 120 3.02 -2.46 11.16
CA GLU A 120 4.32 -2.73 10.53
C GLU A 120 4.18 -2.93 9.01
N LEU A 121 3.17 -3.69 8.57
CA LEU A 121 2.88 -3.88 7.15
C LEU A 121 2.53 -2.55 6.47
N LEU A 122 1.72 -1.69 7.10
CA LEU A 122 1.37 -0.37 6.58
C LEU A 122 2.62 0.46 6.32
N ASP A 123 3.54 0.52 7.28
CA ASP A 123 4.78 1.30 7.16
C ASP A 123 5.68 0.76 6.04
N VAL A 124 5.77 -0.56 5.90
CA VAL A 124 6.52 -1.21 4.82
C VAL A 124 5.91 -0.91 3.45
N LEU A 125 4.59 -1.06 3.30
CA LEU A 125 3.90 -0.83 2.04
C LEU A 125 3.89 0.66 1.68
N GLN A 126 3.75 1.56 2.65
CA GLN A 126 3.85 3.00 2.40
C GLN A 126 5.20 3.36 1.81
N GLN A 127 6.29 2.83 2.38
CA GLN A 127 7.64 3.01 1.82
C GLN A 127 7.76 2.40 0.42
N PHE A 128 7.22 1.19 0.23
CA PHE A 128 7.27 0.48 -1.04
C PHE A 128 6.59 1.25 -2.19
N ILE A 129 5.41 1.81 -1.96
CA ILE A 129 4.66 2.55 -3.00
C ILE A 129 5.13 4.00 -3.17
N THR A 130 5.72 4.60 -2.14
CA THR A 130 6.22 5.99 -2.21
C THR A 130 7.61 6.07 -2.84
N ASP A 131 8.43 5.02 -2.71
CA ASP A 131 9.71 4.90 -3.42
C ASP A 131 9.50 4.37 -4.84
N GLU A 132 8.85 5.18 -5.70
CA GLU A 132 8.54 4.80 -7.08
C GLU A 132 9.79 4.34 -7.86
N ALA A 133 10.93 5.03 -7.66
CA ALA A 133 12.17 4.69 -8.33
C ALA A 133 12.71 3.33 -7.88
N GLY A 134 12.71 3.07 -6.57
CA GLY A 134 13.07 1.78 -6.00
C GLY A 134 12.14 0.66 -6.47
N LEU A 135 10.83 0.92 -6.55
CA LEU A 135 9.84 -0.02 -7.04
C LEU A 135 10.06 -0.37 -8.52
N CYS A 136 10.28 0.62 -9.38
CA CYS A 136 10.60 0.41 -10.79
C CYS A 136 11.89 -0.41 -10.96
N VAL A 137 12.94 -0.13 -10.17
CA VAL A 137 14.18 -0.92 -10.18
C VAL A 137 13.91 -2.35 -9.70
N PHE A 138 13.08 -2.53 -8.67
CA PHE A 138 12.70 -3.84 -8.16
C PHE A 138 11.99 -4.67 -9.23
N VAL A 139 10.92 -4.14 -9.84
CA VAL A 139 10.22 -4.83 -10.94
C VAL A 139 11.17 -5.12 -12.10
N LYS A 140 11.99 -4.17 -12.51
CA LYS A 140 12.96 -4.38 -13.60
C LYS A 140 13.90 -5.57 -13.35
N ASN A 141 14.35 -5.74 -12.10
CA ASN A 141 15.27 -6.80 -11.72
C ASN A 141 14.59 -8.16 -11.56
N TYR A 142 13.34 -8.19 -11.09
CA TYR A 142 12.66 -9.42 -10.68
C TYR A 142 11.45 -9.80 -11.55
N GLN A 143 11.12 -9.03 -12.59
CA GLN A 143 9.94 -9.26 -13.45
C GLN A 143 9.79 -10.69 -13.99
N ASN A 144 10.90 -11.39 -14.25
CA ASN A 144 10.89 -12.76 -14.78
C ASN A 144 10.80 -13.83 -13.68
N GLU A 145 10.95 -13.45 -12.42
CA GLU A 145 10.82 -14.32 -11.25
C GLU A 145 9.46 -14.16 -10.56
N ILE A 146 8.77 -13.06 -10.84
CA ILE A 146 7.42 -12.78 -10.35
C ILE A 146 6.45 -13.56 -11.24
N GLU A 147 5.64 -14.43 -10.62
CA GLU A 147 4.59 -15.20 -11.29
C GLU A 147 3.30 -14.36 -11.37
N TRP A 148 3.22 -13.46 -12.35
CA TRP A 148 2.07 -12.58 -12.57
C TRP A 148 0.76 -13.37 -12.81
N ASP A 149 -0.39 -12.76 -12.44
CA ASP A 149 -1.76 -13.31 -12.57
C ASP A 149 -2.58 -12.58 -13.66
#